data_AF-A0A925AKB0-F1
#
_entry.id   AF-A0A925AKB0-F1
#
_cell.length_a   1.000
_cell.length_b   1.000
_cell.length_c   1.000
_cell.angle_alpha   90.00
_cell.angle_beta   90.00
_cell.angle_gamma   90.00
#
_symmetry.space_group_name_H-M   'P 1'
#
loop_
_entity.id
_entity.type
_entity.pdbx_description
1 polymer ?
#
loop_
_entity_poly.entity_id
_entity_poly.type
_entity_poly.pdbx_seq_one_letter_code
_entity_poly.pdbx_strand_id
1 'polypeptide(L)'
;RALAETLRESSRGGGDPQRGAFRLAALGKIDLHLHATASVLREAAHWIDAHPREDASRVALRARLAAEGCARQVLDEAGRALGAVAFCRDARFARTAADLPVFIRQSHAERDFASLGTQVAAMAQTPWAL
;
A
#
# COMPACT_ATOMS: atom_id res chain seq x y z
N ARG A 1 4.40 1.07 -7.58
CA ARG A 1 4.96 0.13 -8.58
C ARG A 1 6.47 0.33 -8.79
N ALA A 2 6.93 1.51 -9.23
CA ALA A 2 8.36 1.76 -9.49
C ALA A 2 9.28 1.47 -8.27
N LEU A 3 8.91 1.90 -7.06
CA LEU A 3 9.69 1.64 -5.84
C LEU A 3 9.89 0.14 -5.56
N ALA A 4 8.83 -0.65 -5.75
CA ALA A 4 8.86 -2.11 -5.57
C ALA A 4 9.67 -2.81 -6.68
N GLU A 5 9.61 -2.30 -7.91
CA GLU A 5 10.41 -2.79 -9.04
C GLU A 5 11.91 -2.59 -8.80
N THR A 6 12.34 -1.38 -8.40
CA THR A 6 13.75 -1.10 -8.08
C THR A 6 14.28 -2.00 -6.96
N LEU A 7 13.48 -2.25 -5.92
CA LEU A 7 13.87 -3.17 -4.85
C LEU A 7 13.98 -4.62 -5.34
N ARG A 8 13.02 -5.08 -6.15
CA ARG A 8 13.05 -6.43 -6.72
C ARG A 8 14.27 -6.66 -7.60
N GLU A 9 14.64 -5.68 -8.41
CA GLU A 9 15.83 -5.72 -9.25
C GLU A 9 17.11 -5.73 -8.39
N SER A 10 17.18 -4.88 -7.37
CA SER A 10 18.32 -4.81 -6.45
C SER A 10 18.50 -6.07 -5.59
N SER A 11 17.42 -6.79 -5.31
CA SER A 11 17.45 -8.06 -4.58
C SER A 11 17.96 -9.23 -5.43
N ARG A 12 17.99 -9.10 -6.76
CA ARG A 12 18.53 -10.12 -7.68
C ARG A 12 20.05 -10.04 -7.85
N GLY A 13 20.67 -8.92 -7.50
CA GLY A 13 22.12 -8.73 -7.57
C GLY A 13 22.85 -9.50 -6.47
N GLY A 14 23.91 -10.23 -6.85
CA GLY A 14 24.82 -10.88 -5.90
C GLY A 14 25.61 -9.85 -5.08
N GLY A 15 25.55 -9.94 -3.77
CA GLY A 15 26.22 -9.02 -2.84
C GLY A 15 26.24 -9.56 -1.41
N ASP A 16 26.61 -8.72 -0.45
CA ASP A 16 26.68 -9.07 0.98
C ASP A 16 25.41 -9.81 1.46
N PRO A 17 25.54 -11.05 1.99
CA PRO A 17 24.42 -11.86 2.43
C PRO A 17 23.49 -11.17 3.43
N GLN A 18 24.03 -10.36 4.35
CA GLN A 18 23.24 -9.69 5.37
C GLN A 18 22.40 -8.56 4.77
N ARG A 19 23.00 -7.78 3.86
CA ARG A 19 22.27 -6.76 3.07
C ARG A 19 21.25 -7.41 2.12
N GLY A 20 21.56 -8.59 1.60
CA GLY A 20 20.63 -9.42 0.82
C GLY A 20 19.40 -9.83 1.64
N ALA A 21 19.59 -10.35 2.86
CA ALA A 21 18.50 -10.73 3.75
C ALA A 21 17.59 -9.53 4.10
N PHE A 22 18.16 -8.37 4.37
CA PHE A 22 17.38 -7.16 4.66
C PHE A 22 16.52 -6.72 3.45
N ARG A 23 17.09 -6.73 2.24
CA ARG A 23 16.33 -6.41 1.01
C ARG A 23 15.24 -7.43 0.71
N LEU A 24 15.50 -8.72 0.95
CA LEU A 24 14.51 -9.78 0.79
C LEU A 24 13.36 -9.65 1.80
N ALA A 25 13.65 -9.30 3.05
CA ALA A 25 12.63 -9.04 4.05
C ALA A 25 11.72 -7.87 3.65
N ALA A 26 12.31 -6.75 3.22
CA ALA A 26 11.54 -5.60 2.73
C ALA A 26 10.69 -5.96 1.50
N LEU A 27 11.24 -6.75 0.57
CA LEU A 27 10.51 -7.22 -0.61
C LEU A 27 9.31 -8.08 -0.22
N GLY A 28 9.47 -9.01 0.73
CA GLY A 28 8.36 -9.85 1.22
C GLY A 28 7.24 -9.04 1.90
N LYS A 29 7.60 -8.02 2.69
CA LYS A 29 6.61 -7.11 3.29
C LYS A 29 5.86 -6.30 2.22
N ILE A 30 6.59 -5.77 1.24
CA ILE A 30 6.01 -5.04 0.11
C ILE A 30 5.05 -5.93 -0.68
N ASP A 31 5.44 -7.16 -0.97
CA ASP A 31 4.60 -8.13 -1.66
C ASP A 31 3.30 -8.40 -0.90
N LEU A 32 3.39 -8.69 0.40
CA LEU A 32 2.23 -8.92 1.27
C LEU A 32 1.25 -7.73 1.25
N HIS A 33 1.75 -6.51 1.42
CA HIS A 33 0.91 -5.31 1.42
C HIS A 33 0.27 -5.04 0.06
N LEU A 34 1.02 -5.20 -1.03
CA LEU A 34 0.49 -5.05 -2.39
C LEU A 34 -0.58 -6.11 -2.68
N HIS A 35 -0.33 -7.36 -2.30
CA HIS A 35 -1.27 -8.45 -2.49
C HIS A 35 -2.57 -8.21 -1.71
N ALA A 36 -2.47 -7.89 -0.42
CA ALA A 36 -3.63 -7.61 0.44
C ALA A 36 -4.47 -6.45 -0.13
N THR A 37 -3.81 -5.36 -0.52
CA THR A 37 -4.49 -4.19 -1.11
C THR A 37 -5.16 -4.52 -2.43
N ALA A 38 -4.49 -5.30 -3.29
CA ALA A 38 -5.07 -5.73 -4.55
C ALA A 38 -6.31 -6.63 -4.35
N SER A 39 -6.31 -7.45 -3.30
CA SER A 39 -7.49 -8.25 -2.94
C SER A 39 -8.65 -7.37 -2.49
N VAL A 40 -8.40 -6.36 -1.64
CA VAL A 40 -9.43 -5.38 -1.24
C VAL A 40 -9.99 -4.62 -2.44
N LEU A 41 -9.13 -4.19 -3.37
CA LEU A 41 -9.57 -3.48 -4.58
C LEU A 41 -10.44 -4.35 -5.50
N ARG A 42 -10.07 -5.62 -5.69
CA ARG A 42 -10.87 -6.57 -6.47
C ARG A 42 -12.21 -6.86 -5.81
N GLU A 43 -12.21 -7.14 -4.51
CA GLU A 43 -13.45 -7.35 -3.75
C GLU A 43 -14.36 -6.13 -3.83
N ALA A 44 -13.80 -4.93 -3.71
CA ALA A 44 -14.55 -3.70 -3.85
C ALA A 44 -15.18 -3.54 -5.23
N ALA A 45 -14.42 -3.80 -6.30
CA ALA A 45 -14.93 -3.76 -7.65
C ALA A 45 -16.08 -4.77 -7.86
N HIS A 46 -15.87 -6.03 -7.46
CA HIS A 46 -16.90 -7.06 -7.52
C HIS A 46 -18.15 -6.69 -6.74
N TRP A 47 -18.01 -6.12 -5.54
CA TRP A 47 -19.16 -5.68 -4.75
C TRP A 47 -19.93 -4.55 -5.44
N ILE A 48 -19.24 -3.55 -5.99
CA ILE A 48 -19.87 -2.42 -6.70
C ILE A 48 -20.60 -2.92 -7.95
N ASP A 49 -19.97 -3.80 -8.74
CA ASP A 49 -20.56 -4.37 -9.95
C ASP A 49 -21.82 -5.19 -9.63
N ALA A 50 -21.83 -5.92 -8.51
CA ALA A 50 -22.97 -6.72 -8.08
C ALA A 50 -24.10 -5.86 -7.45
N HIS A 51 -23.79 -4.70 -6.88
CA HIS A 51 -24.73 -3.85 -6.15
C HIS A 51 -24.73 -2.40 -6.68
N PRO A 52 -25.03 -2.17 -7.97
CA PRO A 52 -24.84 -0.87 -8.63
C PRO A 52 -25.74 0.26 -8.11
N ARG A 53 -26.72 -0.05 -7.26
CA ARG A 53 -27.66 0.91 -6.66
C ARG A 53 -27.50 1.05 -5.13
N GLU A 54 -26.61 0.28 -4.53
CA GLU A 54 -26.38 0.32 -3.09
C GLU A 54 -25.31 1.36 -2.72
N ASP A 55 -25.29 1.76 -1.44
CA ASP A 55 -24.27 2.68 -0.94
C ASP A 55 -22.90 1.98 -0.83
N ALA A 56 -22.04 2.26 -1.80
CA ALA A 56 -20.66 1.77 -1.84
C ALA A 56 -19.69 2.50 -0.91
N SER A 57 -20.13 3.48 -0.12
CA SER A 57 -19.27 4.35 0.69
C SER A 57 -18.28 3.56 1.57
N ARG A 58 -18.76 2.53 2.26
CA ARG A 58 -17.94 1.67 3.13
C ARG A 58 -16.85 0.94 2.36
N VAL A 59 -17.24 0.36 1.23
CA VAL A 59 -16.36 -0.45 0.38
C VAL A 59 -15.31 0.43 -0.27
N ALA A 60 -15.71 1.61 -0.76
CA ALA A 60 -14.81 2.62 -1.30
C ALA A 60 -13.82 3.17 -0.25
N LEU A 61 -14.28 3.43 0.98
CA LEU A 61 -13.41 3.87 2.07
C LEU A 61 -12.36 2.81 2.42
N ARG A 62 -12.74 1.53 2.54
CA ARG A 62 -11.80 0.43 2.78
C ARG A 62 -10.75 0.34 1.66
N ALA A 63 -11.18 0.40 0.40
CA ALA A 63 -10.29 0.38 -0.76
C ALA A 63 -9.28 1.54 -0.75
N ARG A 64 -9.75 2.76 -0.50
CA ARG A 64 -8.90 3.95 -0.43
C ARG A 64 -7.89 3.87 0.71
N LEU A 65 -8.34 3.55 1.92
CA LEU A 65 -7.48 3.47 3.11
C LEU A 65 -6.44 2.33 2.98
N ALA A 66 -6.82 1.20 2.38
CA ALA A 66 -5.88 0.12 2.08
C ALA A 66 -4.80 0.56 1.08
N ALA A 67 -5.20 1.25 0.00
CA ALA A 67 -4.27 1.77 -1.01
C ALA A 67 -3.30 2.80 -0.43
N GLU A 68 -3.80 3.73 0.39
CA GLU A 68 -2.96 4.72 1.07
C GLU A 68 -1.97 4.04 2.04
N GLY A 69 -2.46 3.14 2.90
CA GLY A 69 -1.63 2.40 3.85
C GLY A 69 -0.53 1.61 3.14
N CYS A 70 -0.87 0.92 2.04
CA CYS A 70 0.10 0.21 1.21
C CYS A 70 1.13 1.15 0.60
N ALA A 71 0.73 2.31 0.08
CA ALA A 71 1.66 3.27 -0.50
C ALA A 71 2.69 3.77 0.54
N ARG A 72 2.24 4.07 1.76
CA ARG A 72 3.12 4.45 2.88
C ARG A 72 4.11 3.35 3.23
N GLN A 73 3.63 2.11 3.35
CA GLN A 73 4.49 0.95 3.65
C GLN A 73 5.52 0.68 2.56
N VAL A 74 5.11 0.75 1.29
CA VAL A 74 6.03 0.57 0.15
C VAL A 74 7.11 1.65 0.13
N LEU A 75 6.75 2.91 0.41
CA LEU A 75 7.71 4.00 0.47
C LEU A 75 8.74 3.80 1.58
N ASP A 76 8.30 3.46 2.79
CA ASP A 76 9.17 3.27 3.95
C ASP A 76 10.09 2.05 3.78
N GLU A 77 9.54 0.88 3.42
CA GLU A 77 10.30 -0.36 3.27
C GLU A 77 11.31 -0.26 2.12
N ALA A 78 10.92 0.29 0.96
CA ALA A 78 11.83 0.45 -0.16
C ALA A 78 12.94 1.48 0.13
N GLY A 79 12.59 2.59 0.79
CA GLY A 79 13.54 3.63 1.18
C GLY A 79 14.61 3.10 2.14
N ARG A 80 14.20 2.33 3.16
CA ARG A 80 15.13 1.71 4.11
C ARG A 80 15.98 0.64 3.43
N ALA A 81 15.37 -0.25 2.64
CA ALA A 81 16.05 -1.39 2.02
C ALA A 81 17.11 -1.01 0.99
N LEU A 82 16.86 0.06 0.23
CA LEU A 82 17.77 0.53 -0.80
C LEU A 82 18.75 1.60 -0.29
N GLY A 83 18.40 2.29 0.79
CA GLY A 83 19.21 3.33 1.41
C GLY A 83 19.45 4.54 0.51
N ALA A 84 20.37 5.41 0.94
CA ALA A 84 20.65 6.69 0.27
C ALA A 84 21.11 6.54 -1.18
N VAL A 85 21.75 5.42 -1.55
CA VAL A 85 22.28 5.20 -2.89
C VAL A 85 21.17 5.25 -3.95
N ALA A 86 20.00 4.68 -3.69
CA ALA A 86 18.89 4.73 -4.65
C ALA A 86 18.34 6.15 -4.84
N PHE A 87 18.31 6.96 -3.78
CA PHE A 87 17.91 8.38 -3.89
C PHE A 87 18.90 9.21 -4.72
N CYS A 88 20.19 8.85 -4.73
CA CYS A 88 21.20 9.60 -5.47
C CYS A 88 21.43 9.07 -6.89
N ARG A 89 21.24 7.77 -7.14
CA ARG A 89 21.66 7.10 -8.38
C ARG A 89 20.53 6.56 -9.24
N ASP A 90 19.30 6.47 -8.72
CA ASP A 90 18.12 6.10 -9.49
C ASP A 90 17.14 7.29 -9.52
N ALA A 91 17.17 8.04 -10.63
CA ALA A 91 16.33 9.22 -10.80
C ALA A 91 14.83 8.89 -10.82
N ARG A 92 14.45 7.68 -11.28
CA ARG A 92 13.05 7.22 -11.30
C ARG A 92 12.59 6.92 -9.89
N PHE A 93 13.42 6.24 -9.10
CA PHE A 93 13.16 5.99 -7.68
C PHE A 93 13.02 7.29 -6.90
N ALA A 94 14.01 8.18 -7.02
CA ALA A 94 14.03 9.46 -6.29
C ALA A 94 12.78 10.32 -6.59
N ARG A 95 12.41 10.44 -7.87
CA ARG A 95 11.21 11.17 -8.29
C ARG A 95 9.94 10.53 -7.74
N THR A 96 9.80 9.22 -7.88
CA THR A 96 8.63 8.51 -7.34
C THR A 96 8.53 8.65 -5.82
N ALA A 97 9.66 8.57 -5.11
CA ALA A 97 9.71 8.70 -3.66
C ALA A 97 9.38 10.13 -3.18
N ALA A 98 9.71 11.15 -3.97
CA ALA A 98 9.37 12.54 -3.69
C ALA A 98 7.91 12.88 -4.03
N ASP A 99 7.38 12.32 -5.12
CA ASP A 99 6.03 12.60 -5.60
C ASP A 99 4.96 11.86 -4.79
N LEU A 100 5.21 10.60 -4.41
CA LEU A 100 4.23 9.74 -3.75
C LEU A 100 3.63 10.35 -2.46
N PRO A 101 4.41 11.01 -1.57
CA PRO A 101 3.86 11.73 -0.42
C PRO A 101 2.82 12.79 -0.78
N VAL A 102 2.93 13.44 -1.93
CA VAL A 102 1.96 14.46 -2.38
C VAL A 102 0.60 13.81 -2.61
N PHE A 103 0.56 12.66 -3.29
CA PHE A 103 -0.68 11.92 -3.52
C PHE A 103 -1.26 11.34 -2.23
N ILE A 104 -0.40 10.83 -1.33
CA ILE A 104 -0.84 10.33 -0.03
C ILE A 104 -1.55 11.42 0.78
N ARG A 105 -1.03 12.66 0.79
CA ARG A 105 -1.62 13.78 1.53
C ARG A 105 -2.95 14.29 0.96
N GLN A 106 -3.30 13.92 -0.27
CA GLN A 106 -4.64 14.19 -0.81
C GLN A 106 -5.71 13.26 -0.22
N SER A 107 -5.28 12.14 0.37
CA SER A 107 -6.14 11.29 1.19
C SER A 107 -6.22 11.88 2.60
N HIS A 108 -7.42 12.25 3.03
CA HIS A 108 -7.65 12.73 4.40
C HIS A 108 -7.84 11.55 5.35
N ALA A 109 -6.77 10.77 5.55
CA ALA A 109 -6.80 9.47 6.21
C ALA A 109 -7.58 9.47 7.53
N GLU A 110 -7.33 10.41 8.43
CA GLU A 110 -7.98 10.45 9.74
C GLU A 110 -9.50 10.71 9.63
N ARG A 111 -9.90 11.55 8.67
CA ARG A 111 -11.32 11.80 8.39
C ARG A 111 -11.96 10.56 7.78
N ASP A 112 -11.28 9.93 6.82
CA ASP A 112 -11.78 8.74 6.14
C ASP A 112 -11.87 7.54 7.11
N PHE A 113 -10.90 7.38 8.02
CA PHE A 113 -10.96 6.39 9.11
C PHE A 113 -12.09 6.70 10.09
N ALA A 114 -12.32 7.96 10.44
CA ALA A 114 -13.46 8.34 11.29
C ALA A 114 -14.79 8.00 10.61
N SER A 115 -14.96 8.34 9.33
CA SER A 115 -16.15 7.97 8.55
C SER A 115 -16.34 6.47 8.46
N LEU A 116 -15.29 5.70 8.20
CA LEU A 116 -15.36 4.24 8.18
C LEU A 116 -15.72 3.68 9.57
N GLY A 117 -15.11 4.22 10.63
CA GLY A 117 -15.39 3.84 12.02
C GLY A 117 -16.85 4.08 12.41
N THR A 118 -17.42 5.22 12.03
CA THR A 118 -18.85 5.52 12.22
C THR A 118 -19.73 4.48 11.55
N GLN A 119 -19.43 4.11 10.30
CA GLN A 119 -20.21 3.10 9.58
C GLN A 119 -20.08 1.70 10.18
N VAL A 120 -18.90 1.32 10.64
CA VAL A 120 -18.65 0.04 11.33
C VAL A 120 -19.39 -0.01 12.66
N ALA A 121 -19.36 1.07 13.45
CA ALA A 121 -20.04 1.13 14.74
C ALA A 121 -21.57 1.04 14.63
N ALA A 122 -22.15 1.45 13.49
CA ALA A 122 -23.58 1.36 13.23
C ALA A 122 -24.05 -0.04 12.75
N MET A 123 -23.14 -1.00 12.57
CA MET A 123 -23.50 -2.34 12.08
C MET A 123 -24.18 -3.18 13.17
N ALA A 124 -25.27 -3.85 12.79
CA ALA A 124 -26.01 -4.73 13.69
C ALA A 124 -25.26 -6.04 14.03
N GLN A 125 -24.28 -6.44 13.21
CA GLN A 125 -23.48 -7.64 13.40
C GLN A 125 -22.00 -7.32 13.29
N THR A 126 -21.18 -8.04 14.05
CA THR A 126 -19.73 -7.92 13.99
C THR A 126 -19.23 -8.28 12.59
N PRO A 127 -18.49 -7.40 11.91
CA PRO A 127 -18.06 -7.65 10.53
C PRO A 127 -16.83 -8.56 10.40
N TRP A 128 -16.23 -8.99 11.51
CA TRP A 128 -14.98 -9.74 11.52
C TRP A 128 -15.22 -11.20 11.93
N ALA A 129 -15.37 -12.07 10.94
CA ALA A 129 -15.19 -13.51 11.08
C ALA A 129 -14.03 -13.89 10.15
N LEU A 130 -12.90 -14.32 10.73
CA LEU A 130 -11.74 -14.82 10.01
C LEU A 130 -11.73 -16.35 10.05
#